data_AF-A0A3Q2DYW8-F1
#
_entry.id   AF-A0A3Q2DYW8-F1
#
_cell.length_a   1.000
_cell.length_b   1.000
_cell.length_c   1.000
_cell.angle_alpha   90.00
_cell.angle_beta   90.00
_cell.angle_gamma   90.00
#
_symmetry.space_group_name_H-M   'P 1'
#
loop_
_entity.id
_entity.type
_entity.pdbx_description
1 polymer ?
#
loop_
_entity_poly.entity_id
_entity_poly.type
_entity_poly.pdbx_seq_one_letter_code
_entity_poly.pdbx_strand_id
1 'polypeptide(L)'
;MHQLTRGTCQQHVENRDLDQLNISEKPVHRCDHCGKGFKRSQCLKRHLLIHTGEKPFLCHLCGKQFRQSGHLNRHLSIHHGEKPFVCHQCGKSFGRKSSLKTHLHVHTRVPTCAGDVEKASDH
;
A
#
# COMPACT_ATOMS: atom_id res chain seq x y z
N MET A 1 0.83 29.80 -56.68
CA MET A 1 2.03 29.12 -56.14
C MET A 1 1.75 28.75 -54.68
N HIS A 2 1.03 27.64 -54.47
CA HIS A 2 0.84 27.04 -53.15
C HIS A 2 1.51 25.67 -53.19
N GLN A 3 2.67 25.52 -52.56
CA GLN A 3 3.17 24.22 -52.09
C GLN A 3 3.99 24.45 -50.82
N LEU A 4 3.61 23.70 -49.79
CA LEU A 4 4.20 23.60 -48.46
C LEU A 4 5.51 22.82 -48.51
N THR A 5 6.51 23.22 -47.72
CA THR A 5 7.68 22.39 -47.42
C THR A 5 8.05 22.47 -45.92
N ARG A 6 7.90 21.32 -45.25
CA ARG A 6 8.70 20.71 -44.15
C ARG A 6 9.52 21.68 -43.28
N GLY A 7 9.31 21.82 -41.96
CA GLY A 7 9.25 20.75 -40.96
C GLY A 7 10.64 20.55 -40.32
N THR A 8 10.92 21.22 -39.21
CA THR A 8 11.93 20.80 -38.21
C THR A 8 11.35 20.96 -36.81
N CYS A 9 11.38 19.84 -36.10
CA CYS A 9 10.96 19.68 -34.72
C CYS A 9 11.98 20.38 -33.83
N GLN A 10 11.56 21.45 -33.14
CA GLN A 10 12.26 21.94 -31.97
C GLN A 10 11.19 22.14 -30.89
N GLN A 11 11.21 21.26 -29.88
CA GLN A 11 10.44 21.41 -28.66
C GLN A 11 10.62 22.82 -28.09
N HIS A 12 9.55 23.58 -28.02
CA HIS A 12 9.31 24.45 -26.87
C HIS A 12 7.97 24.01 -26.30
N VAL A 13 8.07 22.91 -25.55
CA VAL A 13 7.06 22.55 -24.55
C VAL A 13 6.94 23.79 -23.67
N GLU A 14 5.76 24.41 -23.63
CA GLU A 14 5.40 25.25 -22.50
C GLU A 14 5.41 24.32 -21.28
N ASN A 15 6.58 24.21 -20.67
CA ASN A 15 6.75 23.62 -19.36
C ASN A 15 5.96 24.54 -18.43
N ARG A 16 4.71 24.15 -18.19
CA ARG A 16 4.04 24.41 -16.93
C ARG A 16 5.03 24.02 -15.84
N ASP A 17 5.72 25.01 -15.29
CA ASP A 17 6.33 24.94 -13.97
C ASP A 17 5.19 24.78 -12.92
N LEU A 18 4.48 23.66 -12.99
CA LEU A 18 3.65 23.12 -11.91
C LEU A 18 4.50 22.18 -11.05
N ASP A 19 5.73 22.60 -10.76
CA ASP A 19 6.63 21.88 -9.88
C ASP A 19 6.99 22.72 -8.65
N GLN A 20 5.98 23.33 -8.03
CA GLN A 20 6.08 23.66 -6.62
C GLN A 20 4.70 23.82 -6.00
N LEU A 21 4.25 22.78 -5.30
CA LEU A 21 3.76 22.84 -3.92
C LEU A 21 3.28 21.43 -3.54
N ASN A 22 4.25 20.55 -3.27
CA ASN A 22 4.05 19.48 -2.32
C ASN A 22 3.80 20.13 -0.95
N ILE A 23 2.56 20.60 -0.74
CA ILE A 23 2.09 21.01 0.58
C ILE A 23 2.21 19.74 1.41
N SER A 24 3.23 19.71 2.25
CA SER A 24 3.35 18.78 3.35
C SER A 24 2.19 19.08 4.28
N GLU A 25 1.00 18.55 3.92
CA GLU A 25 -0.24 18.84 4.60
C GLU A 25 -0.08 18.45 6.05
N LYS A 26 0.09 19.49 6.89
CA LYS A 26 0.25 19.38 8.32
C LYS A 26 -0.93 18.54 8.82
N PRO A 27 -0.70 17.52 9.66
CA PRO A 27 -1.78 16.67 10.12
C PRO A 27 -2.86 17.51 10.81
N VAL A 28 -4.08 17.44 10.28
CA VAL A 28 -5.22 18.28 10.70
C VAL A 28 -5.82 17.80 12.02
N HIS A 29 -5.69 16.50 12.32
CA HIS A 29 -6.21 15.91 13.55
C HIS A 29 -5.06 15.41 14.43
N ARG A 30 -4.98 15.88 15.67
CA ARG A 30 -3.94 15.47 16.62
C ARG A 30 -4.53 14.70 17.78
N CYS A 31 -3.77 13.74 18.29
CA CYS A 31 -4.11 13.04 19.52
C CYS A 31 -3.65 13.84 20.73
N ASP A 32 -4.56 14.14 21.65
CA ASP A 32 -4.24 14.91 22.86
C ASP A 32 -3.40 14.11 23.87
N HIS A 33 -3.49 12.77 23.85
CA HIS A 33 -2.73 11.92 24.76
C HIS A 33 -1.26 11.74 24.35
N CYS A 34 -0.91 11.84 23.07
CA CYS A 34 0.45 11.56 22.59
C CYS A 34 0.97 12.48 21.48
N GLY A 35 0.23 13.51 21.10
CA GLY A 35 0.60 14.50 20.08
C GLY A 35 0.64 13.99 18.64
N LYS A 36 0.40 12.68 18.39
CA LYS A 36 0.46 12.10 17.04
C LYS A 36 -0.57 12.74 16.11
N GLY A 37 -0.10 13.09 14.91
CA GLY A 37 -0.91 13.72 13.87
C GLY A 37 -1.49 12.71 12.87
N PHE A 38 -2.73 12.94 12.46
CA PHE A 38 -3.46 12.16 11.47
C PHE A 38 -4.06 13.08 10.41
N LYS A 39 -3.99 12.64 9.15
CA LYS A 39 -4.60 13.36 8.02
C LYS A 39 -6.13 13.29 8.01
N ARG A 40 -6.72 12.28 8.68
CA ARG A 40 -8.17 12.03 8.65
C ARG A 40 -8.70 11.73 10.05
N SER A 41 -9.90 12.22 10.38
CA SER A 41 -10.50 12.10 11.72
C SER A 41 -10.73 10.65 12.14
N GLN A 42 -11.15 9.78 11.21
CA GLN A 42 -11.33 8.34 11.46
C GLN A 42 -10.02 7.63 11.83
N CYS A 43 -8.88 8.11 11.32
CA CYS A 43 -7.59 7.56 11.71
C CYS A 43 -7.26 7.93 13.17
N LEU A 44 -7.56 9.17 13.58
CA LEU A 44 -7.45 9.59 14.98
C LEU A 44 -8.40 8.80 15.88
N LYS A 45 -9.69 8.70 15.54
CA LYS A 45 -10.68 7.93 16.32
C LYS A 45 -10.23 6.49 16.55
N ARG A 46 -9.77 5.81 15.51
CA ARG A 46 -9.21 4.44 15.62
C ARG A 46 -7.93 4.39 16.45
N HIS A 47 -7.10 5.42 16.38
CA HIS A 47 -5.89 5.52 17.19
C HIS A 47 -6.22 5.68 18.68
N LEU A 48 -7.27 6.42 19.04
CA LEU A 48 -7.69 6.61 20.42
C LEU A 48 -8.04 5.29 21.13
N LEU A 49 -8.47 4.25 20.39
CA LEU A 49 -8.66 2.88 20.92
C LEU A 49 -7.38 2.27 21.53
N ILE A 50 -6.21 2.81 21.22
CA ILE A 50 -4.94 2.41 21.84
C ILE A 50 -4.87 2.95 23.27
N HIS A 51 -5.33 4.18 23.49
CA HIS A 51 -5.33 4.84 24.79
C HIS A 51 -6.46 4.33 25.69
N THR A 52 -7.68 4.16 25.15
CA THR A 52 -8.81 3.63 25.92
C THR A 52 -8.69 2.12 26.19
N GLY A 53 -7.88 1.43 25.39
CA GLY A 53 -7.75 -0.03 25.47
C GLY A 53 -8.94 -0.79 24.84
N GLU A 54 -9.95 -0.08 24.34
CA GLU A 54 -11.13 -0.68 23.71
C GLU A 54 -10.76 -1.53 22.50
N LYS A 55 -11.43 -2.67 22.36
CA LYS A 55 -11.24 -3.61 21.25
C LYS A 55 -12.61 -4.07 20.74
N PRO A 56 -13.27 -3.27 19.88
CA PRO A 56 -14.67 -3.50 19.51
C PRO A 56 -14.93 -4.80 18.75
N PHE A 57 -13.91 -5.44 18.19
CA PHE A 57 -14.07 -6.56 17.27
C PHE A 57 -13.71 -7.88 17.97
N LEU A 58 -14.69 -8.73 18.24
CA LEU A 58 -14.53 -10.00 18.94
C LEU A 58 -14.40 -11.18 17.95
N CYS A 59 -13.46 -12.09 18.22
CA CYS A 59 -13.44 -13.41 17.60
C CYS A 59 -14.36 -14.35 18.36
N HIS A 60 -15.46 -14.77 17.73
CA HIS A 60 -16.41 -15.70 18.35
C HIS A 60 -15.87 -17.12 18.53
N LEU A 61 -14.79 -17.49 17.83
CA LEU A 61 -14.19 -18.83 17.91
C LEU A 61 -13.23 -19.00 19.10
N CYS A 62 -12.59 -17.92 19.58
CA CYS A 62 -11.62 -18.01 20.68
C CYS A 62 -11.69 -16.86 21.70
N GLY A 63 -12.67 -15.95 21.59
CA GLY A 63 -12.85 -14.83 22.49
C GLY A 63 -11.83 -13.69 22.34
N LYS A 64 -10.85 -13.79 21.44
CA LYS A 64 -9.84 -12.74 21.25
C LYS A 64 -10.46 -11.48 20.65
N GLN A 65 -10.09 -10.32 21.18
CA GLN A 65 -10.60 -9.02 20.71
C GLN A 65 -9.53 -8.21 19.94
N PHE A 66 -9.98 -7.38 19.01
CA PHE A 66 -9.17 -6.55 18.12
C PHE A 66 -9.69 -5.12 18.05
N ARG A 67 -8.79 -4.17 17.76
CA ARG A 67 -9.13 -2.75 17.55
C ARG A 67 -9.64 -2.43 16.14
N GLN A 68 -9.46 -3.35 15.19
CA GLN A 68 -9.79 -3.15 13.78
C GLN A 68 -10.41 -4.41 13.18
N SER A 69 -11.50 -4.26 12.41
CA SER A 69 -12.15 -5.35 11.68
C SER A 69 -11.18 -6.12 10.78
N GLY A 70 -10.33 -5.42 10.01
CA GLY A 70 -9.34 -6.09 9.15
C GLY A 70 -8.33 -6.96 9.92
N HIS A 71 -8.05 -6.64 11.19
CA HIS A 71 -7.21 -7.49 12.03
C HIS A 71 -7.96 -8.73 12.51
N LEU A 72 -9.25 -8.61 12.82
CA LEU A 72 -10.11 -9.75 13.13
C LEU A 72 -10.25 -10.68 11.91
N ASN A 73 -10.58 -10.14 10.73
CA ASN A 73 -10.72 -10.95 9.50
C ASN A 73 -9.43 -11.72 9.19
N ARG A 74 -8.26 -11.06 9.30
CA ARG A 74 -6.96 -11.72 9.15
C ARG A 74 -6.68 -12.76 10.25
N HIS A 75 -7.23 -12.58 11.44
CA HIS A 75 -7.09 -13.57 12.49
C HIS A 75 -7.98 -14.79 12.24
N LEU A 76 -9.18 -14.62 11.69
CA LEU A 76 -10.09 -15.71 11.34
C LEU A 76 -9.49 -16.71 10.35
N SER A 77 -8.59 -16.27 9.46
CA SER A 77 -7.88 -17.19 8.55
C SER A 77 -7.03 -18.24 9.28
N ILE A 78 -6.65 -18.00 10.54
CA ILE A 78 -5.95 -18.99 11.38
C ILE A 78 -6.90 -20.12 11.78
N HIS A 79 -8.16 -19.80 12.06
CA HIS A 79 -9.17 -20.80 12.43
C HIS A 79 -9.58 -21.66 11.24
N HIS A 80 -9.73 -21.06 10.06
CA HIS A 80 -10.11 -21.80 8.85
C HIS A 80 -8.91 -22.42 8.11
N GLY A 81 -7.67 -22.13 8.54
CA GLY A 81 -6.47 -22.59 7.86
C GLY A 81 -6.27 -21.98 6.46
N GLU A 82 -6.96 -20.88 6.14
CA GLU A 82 -6.91 -20.24 4.82
C GLU A 82 -5.53 -19.62 4.53
N LYS A 83 -4.96 -20.02 3.40
CA LYS A 83 -3.67 -19.50 2.89
C LYS A 83 -3.81 -19.05 1.43
N PRO A 84 -4.51 -17.94 1.15
CA PRO A 84 -4.87 -17.54 -0.21
C PRO A 84 -3.68 -17.05 -1.04
N PHE A 85 -2.52 -16.80 -0.42
CA PHE A 85 -1.36 -16.26 -1.12
C PHE A 85 -0.36 -17.38 -1.45
N VAL A 86 -0.35 -17.83 -2.70
CA VAL A 86 0.51 -18.92 -3.16
C VAL A 86 1.75 -18.38 -3.85
N CYS A 87 2.92 -18.96 -3.56
CA CYS A 87 4.13 -18.72 -4.32
C CYS A 87 4.09 -19.53 -5.63
N HIS A 88 4.07 -18.85 -6.77
CA HIS A 88 4.04 -19.54 -8.07
C HIS A 88 5.32 -20.31 -8.40
N GLN A 89 6.45 -19.97 -7.78
CA GLN A 89 7.72 -20.65 -8.05
C GLN A 89 7.88 -21.97 -7.28
N CYS A 90 7.28 -22.12 -6.09
CA CYS A 90 7.46 -23.32 -5.26
C CYS A 90 6.17 -23.90 -4.65
N GLY A 91 5.01 -23.35 -5.01
CA GLY A 91 3.70 -23.80 -4.51
C GLY A 91 3.41 -23.52 -3.04
N LYS A 92 4.37 -22.96 -2.28
CA LYS A 92 4.17 -22.66 -0.85
C LYS A 92 3.08 -21.61 -0.67
N SER A 93 2.13 -21.91 0.22
CA SER A 93 0.98 -21.05 0.51
C SER A 93 1.16 -20.29 1.82
N PHE A 94 0.71 -19.03 1.85
CA PHE A 94 0.86 -18.10 2.96
C PHE A 94 -0.50 -17.48 3.33
N GLY A 95 -0.71 -17.26 4.62
CA GLY A 95 -1.91 -16.56 5.13
C GLY A 95 -1.87 -15.05 4.95
N ARG A 96 -0.73 -14.47 4.53
CA ARG A 96 -0.55 -13.02 4.37
C ARG A 96 0.28 -12.69 3.12
N LYS A 97 -0.15 -11.66 2.38
CA LYS A 97 0.60 -11.11 1.24
C LYS A 97 2.01 -10.65 1.62
N SER A 98 2.19 -10.04 2.79
CA SER A 98 3.52 -9.62 3.26
C SER A 98 4.44 -10.80 3.50
N SER A 99 3.93 -11.91 4.04
CA SER A 99 4.70 -13.14 4.23
C SER A 99 5.12 -13.76 2.90
N LEU A 100 4.22 -13.79 1.90
CA LEU A 100 4.58 -14.18 0.53
C LEU A 100 5.65 -13.24 -0.04
N LYS A 101 5.47 -11.92 0.05
CA LYS A 101 6.47 -10.93 -0.43
C LYS A 101 7.84 -11.17 0.20
N THR A 102 7.93 -11.34 1.52
CA THR A 102 9.18 -11.66 2.19
C THR A 102 9.74 -13.00 1.69
N HIS A 103 8.90 -14.02 1.55
CA HIS A 103 9.32 -15.33 1.03
C HIS A 103 9.91 -15.26 -0.39
N LEU A 104 9.38 -14.42 -1.28
CA LEU A 104 9.90 -14.31 -2.65
C LEU A 104 11.38 -13.91 -2.69
N HIS A 105 11.89 -13.18 -1.70
CA HIS A 105 13.32 -12.85 -1.62
C HIS A 105 14.23 -14.08 -1.49
N VAL A 106 13.70 -15.21 -1.01
CA VAL A 106 14.45 -16.49 -0.96
C VAL A 106 14.75 -17.00 -2.36
N HIS A 107 13.88 -16.74 -3.32
CA HIS A 107 14.06 -17.11 -4.72
C HIS A 107 14.82 -16.03 -5.51
N THR A 108 14.77 -14.79 -5.05
CA THR A 108 15.49 -13.64 -5.61
C THR A 108 16.94 -13.56 -5.10
N ARG A 109 17.73 -14.65 -5.08
CA ARG A 109 19.20 -14.55 -4.90
C ARG A 109 19.91 -13.90 -6.12
N VAL A 110 19.25 -12.95 -6.75
CA VAL A 110 19.76 -12.03 -7.75
C VAL A 110 19.55 -10.63 -7.13
N PRO A 111 20.59 -9.80 -6.97
CA PRO A 111 20.41 -8.43 -6.52
C PRO A 111 19.59 -7.70 -7.59
N THR A 112 18.29 -7.54 -7.37
CA THR A 112 17.46 -6.72 -8.27
C THR A 112 17.70 -5.26 -7.93
N CYS A 113 18.55 -4.60 -8.71
CA CYS A 113 18.45 -3.16 -8.87
C CYS A 113 17.04 -2.83 -9.38
N ALA A 114 16.43 -1.79 -8.82
CA ALA A 114 15.05 -1.45 -9.08
C ALA A 114 14.83 -0.97 -10.52
N GLY A 115 13.85 -1.57 -11.21
CA GLY A 115 13.15 -0.96 -12.32
C GLY A 115 13.30 -1.69 -13.64
N ASP A 116 12.35 -2.56 -13.97
CA ASP A 116 12.08 -2.96 -15.34
C ASP A 116 10.56 -2.90 -15.57
N VAL A 117 10.13 -1.82 -16.24
CA VAL A 117 8.88 -1.80 -16.98
C VAL A 117 9.25 -2.16 -18.41
N GLU A 118 9.09 -3.44 -18.76
CA GLU A 118 9.01 -3.86 -20.16
C GLU A 118 7.72 -4.65 -20.37
N LYS A 119 6.74 -3.97 -20.97
CA LYS A 119 5.73 -4.61 -21.80
C LYS A 119 5.84 -3.96 -23.18
N ALA A 120 6.78 -4.45 -23.97
CA ALA A 120 6.66 -4.42 -25.42
C ALA A 120 6.13 -5.79 -25.85
N SER A 121 4.99 -5.81 -26.52
CA SER A 121 4.57 -6.93 -27.36
C SER A 121 3.73 -6.31 -28.47
N ASP A 122 4.43 -5.97 -29.55
CA ASP A 122 3.87 -5.92 -30.90
C ASP A 122 3.17 -7.24 -31.21
N HIS A 123 1.98 -7.16 -31.79
CA HIS A 123 1.50 -7.94 -32.94
C HIS A 123 0.45 -7.09 -33.66
#